data_AF-A0A936ND25-F1
#
_entry.id   AF-A0A936ND25-F1
#
_cell.length_a   1.000
_cell.length_b   1.000
_cell.length_c   1.000
_cell.angle_alpha   90.00
_cell.angle_beta   90.00
_cell.angle_gamma   90.00
#
_symmetry.space_group_name_H-M   'P 1'
#
loop_
_entity.id
_entity.type
_entity.pdbx_description
1 polymer ?
#
loop_
_entity_poly.entity_id
_entity_poly.type
_entity_poly.pdbx_seq_one_letter_code
_entity_poly.pdbx_strand_id
1 'polypeptide(L)'
;MSNVTTAIQVDLSVDLNTMDETGLPWAFLDEAPDPSLIVAGHHIVVGSGAATAVAIVVDITGEGIVHVQPMRGSVASNAHLLDVDRASSV
;
A
#
# COMPACT_ATOMS: atom_id res chain seq x y z
N MET A 1 -6.28 17.52 26.86
CA MET A 1 -6.96 17.05 25.64
C MET A 1 -5.91 16.37 24.78
N SER A 2 -5.81 15.05 24.84
CA SER A 2 -4.91 14.30 23.98
C SER A 2 -5.58 14.18 22.62
N ASN A 3 -5.07 14.88 21.61
CA ASN A 3 -5.45 14.61 20.23
C ASN A 3 -4.87 13.23 19.88
N VAL A 4 -5.72 12.20 19.91
CA VAL A 4 -5.40 10.93 19.25
C VAL A 4 -5.51 11.20 17.75
N THR A 5 -4.40 11.57 17.14
CA THR A 5 -4.25 11.46 15.70
C THR A 5 -4.18 9.97 15.43
N THR A 6 -5.26 9.37 14.92
CA THR A 6 -5.19 8.00 14.38
C THR A 6 -4.18 8.03 13.25
N ALA A 7 -2.96 7.60 13.53
CA ALA A 7 -1.92 7.51 12.52
C ALA A 7 -2.42 6.50 11.46
N ILE A 8 -2.41 6.92 10.20
CA ILE A 8 -2.71 6.01 9.10
C ILE A 8 -1.63 4.93 9.12
N GLN A 9 -2.02 3.68 9.34
CA GLN A 9 -1.10 2.56 9.28
C GLN A 9 -0.70 2.34 7.83
N VAL A 10 0.59 2.45 7.54
CA VAL A 10 1.17 2.11 6.25
C VAL A 10 1.42 0.61 6.22
N ASP A 11 0.87 -0.07 5.21
CA ASP A 11 1.03 -1.50 5.01
C ASP A 11 2.36 -1.82 4.30
N LEU A 12 2.84 -0.93 3.42
CA LEU A 12 4.13 -1.07 2.75
C LEU A 12 4.81 0.29 2.51
N SER A 13 6.07 0.41 2.92
CA SER A 13 6.87 1.61 2.68
C SER A 13 7.33 1.64 1.21
N VAL A 14 6.76 2.54 0.41
CA VAL A 14 7.08 2.68 -1.02
C VAL A 14 7.48 4.13 -1.31
N ASP A 15 8.60 4.35 -2.01
CA ASP A 15 8.87 5.66 -2.59
C ASP A 15 8.04 5.84 -3.86
N LEU A 16 6.94 6.58 -3.74
CA LEU A 16 5.99 6.83 -4.82
C LEU A 16 6.54 7.67 -5.98
N ASN A 17 7.75 8.23 -5.86
CA ASN A 17 8.40 8.99 -6.92
C ASN A 17 9.40 8.16 -7.73
N THR A 18 9.72 6.95 -7.27
CA THR A 18 10.64 6.05 -7.95
C THR A 18 9.86 4.93 -8.61
N MET A 19 10.21 4.61 -9.86
CA MET A 19 9.60 3.56 -10.66
C MET A 19 10.71 2.79 -11.38
N ASP A 20 10.49 1.52 -11.67
CA ASP A 20 11.39 0.72 -12.49
C ASP A 20 10.91 0.65 -13.96
N GLU A 21 11.39 -0.34 -14.71
CA GLU A 21 11.04 -0.53 -16.12
C GLU A 21 9.56 -0.86 -16.36
N THR A 22 8.81 -1.29 -15.33
CA THR A 22 7.36 -1.50 -15.42
C THR A 22 6.58 -0.18 -15.45
N GLY A 23 7.22 0.93 -15.04
CA GLY A 23 6.57 2.22 -14.86
C GLY A 23 5.68 2.28 -13.61
N LEU A 24 5.88 1.37 -12.66
CA LEU A 24 5.17 1.32 -11.38
C LEU A 24 6.13 1.59 -10.21
N PRO A 25 5.65 2.25 -9.14
CA PRO A 25 6.34 2.26 -7.87
C PRO A 25 6.47 0.83 -7.32
N TRP A 26 7.58 0.59 -6.62
CA TRP A 26 7.91 -0.72 -6.10
C TRP A 26 8.62 -0.62 -4.76
N ALA A 27 8.56 -1.70 -4.00
CA ALA A 27 9.30 -1.91 -2.75
C ALA A 27 9.54 -3.40 -2.52
N PHE A 28 10.33 -3.74 -1.51
CA PHE A 28 10.51 -5.14 -1.12
C PHE A 28 9.44 -5.58 -0.14
N LEU A 29 8.96 -6.82 -0.30
CA LEU A 29 7.92 -7.41 0.54
C LEU A 29 8.30 -7.46 2.03
N ASP A 30 9.60 -7.57 2.34
CA ASP A 30 10.11 -7.59 3.71
C ASP A 30 10.14 -6.21 4.40
N GLU A 31 9.88 -5.14 3.65
CA GLU A 31 9.66 -3.78 4.19
C GLU A 31 8.23 -3.60 4.71
N ALA A 32 7.33 -4.55 4.45
CA ALA A 32 6.00 -4.58 5.04
C ALA A 32 6.07 -4.96 6.52
N PRO A 33 5.41 -4.22 7.43
CA PRO A 33 5.29 -4.62 8.83
C PRO A 33 4.58 -5.98 9.00
N ASP A 34 3.66 -6.29 8.08
CA ASP A 34 3.01 -7.59 7.98
C ASP A 34 2.92 -8.03 6.49
N PRO A 35 3.91 -8.82 6.01
CA PRO A 35 3.94 -9.28 4.63
C PRO A 35 2.73 -10.12 4.21
N SER A 36 2.01 -10.73 5.15
CA SER A 36 0.85 -11.58 4.84
C SER A 36 -0.36 -10.80 4.32
N LEU A 37 -0.37 -9.49 4.53
CA LEU A 37 -1.41 -8.57 4.04
C LEU A 37 -1.15 -8.08 2.62
N ILE A 38 0.06 -8.31 2.08
CA ILE A 38 0.47 -7.86 0.76
C ILE A 38 0.15 -8.97 -0.23
N VAL A 39 -1.01 -8.84 -0.87
CA VAL A 39 -1.56 -9.84 -1.80
C VAL A 39 -1.87 -9.17 -3.12
N ALA A 40 -1.44 -9.76 -4.23
CA ALA A 40 -1.75 -9.25 -5.56
C ALA A 40 -3.27 -9.09 -5.75
N GLY A 41 -3.69 -7.93 -6.26
CA GLY A 41 -5.09 -7.52 -6.41
C GLY A 41 -5.68 -6.80 -5.20
N HIS A 42 -5.05 -6.83 -4.02
CA HIS A 42 -5.55 -6.13 -2.83
C HIS A 42 -5.10 -4.67 -2.81
N HIS A 43 -5.93 -3.81 -2.25
CA HIS A 43 -5.63 -2.43 -1.92
C HIS A 43 -4.98 -2.35 -0.55
N ILE A 44 -3.89 -1.60 -0.50
CA ILE A 44 -3.08 -1.38 0.69
C ILE A 44 -2.74 0.10 0.82
N VAL A 45 -2.40 0.54 2.02
CA VAL A 45 -1.82 1.88 2.22
C VAL A 45 -0.32 1.83 1.99
N VAL A 46 0.17 2.62 1.05
CA VAL A 46 1.58 2.74 0.71
C VAL A 46 2.12 4.14 0.97
N GLY A 47 3.44 4.23 1.16
CA GLY A 47 4.16 5.50 1.21
C GLY A 47 5.04 5.65 2.44
N SER A 48 5.50 6.88 2.69
CA SER A 48 6.31 7.20 3.87
C SER A 48 6.02 8.62 4.36
N GLY A 49 5.84 8.74 5.68
CA GLY A 49 5.57 10.02 6.34
C GLY A 49 4.31 10.72 5.81
N ALA A 50 4.47 11.91 5.23
CA ALA A 50 3.36 12.73 4.74
C ALA A 50 2.85 12.32 3.34
N ALA A 51 3.63 11.53 2.59
CA ALA A 51 3.27 11.07 1.26
C ALA A 51 2.71 9.65 1.34
N THR A 52 1.39 9.53 1.53
CA THR A 52 0.68 8.25 1.58
C THR A 52 -0.45 8.21 0.56
N ALA A 53 -0.71 7.02 0.04
CA ALA A 53 -1.80 6.75 -0.90
C ALA A 53 -2.38 5.35 -0.65
N VAL A 54 -3.62 5.15 -1.09
CA VAL A 54 -4.11 3.79 -1.32
C VAL A 54 -3.59 3.35 -2.68
N ALA A 55 -3.05 2.14 -2.76
CA ALA A 55 -2.60 1.54 -4.00
C ALA A 55 -3.08 0.09 -4.10
N ILE A 56 -3.33 -0.38 -5.31
CA ILE A 56 -3.53 -1.81 -5.56
C ILE A 56 -2.18 -2.48 -5.76
N VAL A 57 -1.98 -3.65 -5.16
CA VAL A 57 -0.83 -4.52 -5.44
C VAL A 57 -1.04 -5.12 -6.83
N VAL A 58 -0.18 -4.79 -7.77
CA VAL A 58 -0.28 -5.25 -9.17
C VAL A 58 0.25 -6.67 -9.28
N ASP A 59 1.44 -6.92 -8.75
CA ASP A 59 2.07 -8.23 -8.69
C ASP A 59 3.13 -8.29 -7.57
N ILE A 60 3.53 -9.52 -7.25
CA ILE A 60 4.64 -9.82 -6.34
C ILE A 60 5.55 -10.80 -7.06
N THR A 61 6.80 -10.41 -7.31
CA THR A 61 7.75 -11.25 -8.02
C THR A 61 8.28 -12.38 -7.12
N GLY A 62 8.89 -13.41 -7.72
CA GLY A 62 9.56 -14.48 -6.96
C GLY A 62 10.75 -14.00 -6.12
N GLU A 63 11.25 -12.79 -6.37
CA GLU A 63 12.33 -12.14 -5.63
C GLU A 63 11.79 -11.24 -4.50
N GLY A 64 10.46 -11.17 -4.33
CA GLY A 64 9.82 -10.37 -3.30
C GLY A 64 9.67 -8.88 -3.64
N ILE A 65 9.76 -8.50 -4.92
CA ILE A 65 9.44 -7.15 -5.37
C ILE A 65 7.93 -7.02 -5.48
N VAL A 66 7.38 -5.98 -4.85
CA VAL A 66 5.94 -5.66 -4.88
C VAL A 66 5.74 -4.43 -5.75
N HIS A 67 5.10 -4.57 -6.90
CA HIS A 67 4.69 -3.41 -7.69
C HIS A 67 3.30 -2.96 -7.27
N VAL A 68 3.11 -1.65 -7.18
CA VAL A 68 1.86 -1.04 -6.75
C VAL A 68 1.39 0.03 -7.73
N GLN A 69 0.08 0.18 -7.87
CA GLN A 69 -0.52 1.26 -8.63
C GLN A 69 -1.31 2.19 -7.71
N PRO A 70 -0.82 3.42 -7.43
CA PRO A 70 -1.52 4.37 -6.59
C PRO A 70 -2.87 4.79 -7.19
N MET A 71 -3.90 4.78 -6.35
CA MET A 71 -5.22 5.28 -6.67
C MET A 71 -5.22 6.81 -6.63
N ARG A 72 -6.00 7.42 -7.51
CA ARG A 72 -6.16 8.88 -7.48
C ARG A 72 -6.88 9.31 -6.22
N GLY A 73 -6.41 10.39 -5.60
CA GLY A 73 -7.02 10.99 -4.41
C GLY A 73 -6.34 10.58 -3.10
N SER A 74 -6.94 11.02 -2.00
CA SER A 74 -6.39 10.80 -0.65
C SER A 74 -6.69 9.39 -0.14
N VAL A 75 -5.98 8.96 0.90
CA VAL A 75 -6.31 7.73 1.65
C VAL A 75 -7.76 7.77 2.16
N ALA A 76 -8.22 8.90 2.69
CA ALA A 76 -9.59 9.05 3.18
C ALA A 76 -10.64 8.87 2.07
N SER A 77 -10.37 9.36 0.86
CA SER A 77 -11.28 9.21 -0.29
C SER A 77 -11.38 7.74 -0.76
N ASN A 78 -10.30 6.97 -0.59
CA ASN A 78 -10.17 5.60 -1.06
C ASN A 78 -10.32 4.54 0.05
N ALA A 79 -10.64 4.95 1.29
CA ALA A 79 -10.71 4.05 2.45
C ALA A 79 -11.68 2.86 2.24
N HIS A 80 -12.76 3.07 1.49
CA HIS A 80 -13.74 2.04 1.14
C HIS A 80 -13.15 0.86 0.34
N LEU A 81 -12.02 1.05 -0.35
CA LEU A 81 -11.34 -0.03 -1.08
C LEU A 81 -10.61 -0.98 -0.12
N LEU A 82 -10.11 -0.46 1.00
CA LEU A 82 -9.40 -1.25 2.00
C LEU A 82 -10.33 -2.22 2.74
N ASP A 83 -11.57 -1.80 3.00
CA ASP A 83 -12.57 -2.63 3.70
C ASP A 83 -12.99 -3.85 2.88
N VAL A 84 -13.06 -3.71 1.55
CA VAL A 84 -13.47 -4.79 0.63
C VAL A 84 -12.47 -5.95 0.67
N ASP A 85 -11.18 -5.64 0.64
CA ASP A 85 -10.14 -6.66 0.54
C ASP A 85 -9.89 -7.35 1.89
N ARG A 86 -10.04 -6.61 3.00
CA ARG A 86 -9.98 -7.19 4.35
C ARG A 86 -11.15 -8.13 4.65
N ALA A 87 -12.32 -7.88 4.04
CA ALA A 87 -13.48 -8.76 4.14
C ALA A 87 -13.40 -9.99 3.21
N SER A 88 -12.48 -9.98 2.24
CA SER A 88 -12.31 -11.07 1.26
C SER A 88 -11.27 -12.11 1.68
N SER A 89 -10.51 -11.86 2.75
CA SER A 89 -9.48 -12.77 3.30
C SER A 89 -10.01 -13.81 4.31
N VAL A 90 -11.31 -14.13 4.30
CA VAL A 90 -11.96 -15.13 5.20
C VAL A 90 -12.27 -16.45 4.53
#